data_AF-T1EK27-F1
#
_entry.id   AF-T1EK27-F1
#
_cell.length_a   1.000
_cell.length_b   1.000
_cell.length_c   1.000
_cell.angle_alpha   90.00
_cell.angle_beta   90.00
_cell.angle_gamma   90.00
#
_symmetry.space_group_name_H-M   'P 1'
#
loop_
_entity.id
_entity.type
_entity.pdbx_description
1 polymer ?
#
loop_
_entity_poly.entity_id
_entity_poly.type
_entity_poly.pdbx_seq_one_letter_code
_entity_poly.pdbx_strand_id
1 'polypeptide(L)' 'MPDIYSSTPGGTIYSTTPGGTRIIYDRNFLIQCRNSPLSQTPPTNLPLIPGITCP' A
#
# COMPACT_ATOMS: atom_id res chain seq x y z
N MET A 1 -2.64 -6.70 -19.61
CA MET A 1 -1.93 -5.61 -18.91
C MET A 1 -0.94 -6.28 -17.97
N PRO A 2 0.32 -5.83 -17.82
CA PRO A 2 1.30 -6.61 -17.06
C PRO A 2 0.95 -6.58 -15.57
N ASP A 3 0.95 -7.77 -14.95
CA ASP A 3 0.48 -8.02 -13.58
C ASP A 3 1.40 -7.47 -12.48
N ILE A 4 2.53 -6.85 -12.85
CA ILE A 4 3.59 -6.45 -11.90
C ILE A 4 4.25 -5.16 -12.38
N TYR A 5 3.57 -4.03 -12.18
CA TYR A 5 4.12 -2.72 -12.53
C TYR A 5 5.11 -2.17 -11.49
N SER A 6 5.14 -2.70 -10.27
CA SER A 6 5.73 -1.98 -9.14
C SER A 6 6.32 -2.85 -8.03
N SER A 7 6.63 -4.13 -8.26
CA SER A 7 7.26 -4.97 -7.23
C SER A 7 8.49 -5.69 -7.77
N THR A 8 9.64 -5.47 -7.13
CA THR A 8 10.87 -6.22 -7.42
C THR A 8 11.06 -7.36 -6.42
N PRO A 9 11.80 -8.44 -6.78
CA PRO A 9 12.28 -9.42 -5.82
C PRO A 9 13.06 -8.70 -4.70
N GLY A 10 12.58 -8.81 -3.46
CA GLY A 10 13.08 -8.03 -2.31
C GLY A 10 12.04 -7.10 -1.67
N GLY A 11 10.92 -6.84 -2.34
CA GLY A 11 9.77 -6.13 -1.77
C GLY A 11 9.83 -4.60 -1.86
N THR A 12 10.66 -4.06 -2.75
CA THR A 12 10.69 -2.61 -3.04
C THR A 12 9.57 -2.26 -4.02
N ILE A 13 8.82 -1.21 -3.69
CA ILE A 13 7.77 -0.64 -4.51
C ILE A 13 8.22 0.67 -5.13
N TYR A 14 7.97 0.86 -6.42
CA TYR A 14 8.24 2.14 -7.09
C TYR A 14 7.05 2.64 -7.93
N SER A 15 6.92 3.96 -8.02
CA SER A 15 5.96 4.68 -8.86
C SER A 15 6.61 5.93 -9.44
N THR A 16 5.93 6.63 -10.35
CA THR A 16 6.43 7.86 -10.99
C THR A 16 5.33 8.90 -11.03
N THR A 17 5.63 10.14 -10.66
CA THR A 17 4.69 11.26 -10.81
C THR A 17 4.63 11.72 -12.27
N PRO A 18 3.56 12.41 -12.73
CA PRO A 18 3.51 12.98 -14.08
C PRO A 18 4.70 13.89 -14.44
N GLY A 19 5.36 14.49 -13.44
CA GLY A 19 6.58 15.29 -13.60
C GLY A 19 7.90 14.49 -13.65
N GLY A 20 7.85 13.16 -13.62
CA GLY A 20 9.01 12.28 -13.79
C GLY A 20 9.76 11.91 -12.51
N THR A 21 9.31 12.36 -11.33
CA THR A 21 9.95 11.98 -10.05
C THR A 21 9.57 10.56 -9.66
N ARG A 22 10.58 9.74 -9.34
CA ARG A 22 10.36 8.39 -8.82
C ARG A 22 9.99 8.44 -7.34
N ILE A 23 8.92 7.77 -6.98
CA ILE A 23 8.54 7.49 -5.60
C ILE A 23 8.99 6.06 -5.32
N ILE A 24 9.81 5.84 -4.28
CA ILE A 24 10.36 4.54 -3.94
C ILE A 24 10.07 4.26 -2.46
N TYR A 25 9.51 3.08 -2.19
CA TYR A 25 9.28 2.58 -0.85
C TYR A 25 9.95 1.22 -0.71
N ASP A 26 10.84 1.07 0.26
CA ASP A 26 11.35 -0.25 0.61
C ASP A 26 10.36 -1.00 1.52
N ARG A 27 10.60 -2.31 1.67
CA ARG A 27 9.79 -3.18 2.51
C ARG A 27 9.75 -2.71 3.97
N ASN A 28 10.89 -2.33 4.54
CA ASN A 28 11.00 -2.03 5.96
C ASN A 28 10.22 -0.76 6.32
N PHE A 29 10.34 0.27 5.49
CA PHE A 29 9.61 1.52 5.59
C PHE A 29 8.10 1.28 5.57
N LEU A 30 7.59 0.51 4.60
CA LEU A 30 6.15 0.20 4.51
C LEU A 30 5.66 -0.57 5.74
N ILE A 31 6.45 -1.53 6.24
CA ILE A 31 6.12 -2.27 7.46
C ILE A 31 6.14 -1.35 8.68
N GLN A 32 7.05 -0.37 8.75
CA GLN A 32 7.05 0.63 9.83
C GLN A 32 5.80 1.53 9.77
N CYS A 33 5.36 1.93 8.57
CA CYS A 33 4.13 2.71 8.40
C CYS A 33 2.89 2.02 8.99
N ARG A 34 2.82 0.68 8.98
CA ARG A 34 1.73 -0.10 9.59
C ARG A 34 1.52 0.22 11.08
N ASN A 35 2.58 0.60 11.79
CA ASN A 35 2.51 0.90 13.23
C ASN A 35 1.93 2.29 13.52
N SER A 36 1.62 3.09 12.49
CA SER A 36 0.96 4.39 12.66
C SER A 36 -0.45 4.21 13.24
N PRO A 37 -0.88 5.06 14.20
CA PRO A 37 -2.26 5.07 14.69
C PRO A 37 -3.30 5.25 13.56
N LEU A 38 -2.94 5.98 12.50
CA LEU A 38 -3.80 6.19 11.34
C LEU A 38 -4.14 4.90 10.59
N SER A 39 -3.26 3.90 10.65
CA SER A 39 -3.48 2.60 10.01
C SER A 39 -4.42 1.69 10.80
N GLN A 40 -4.82 2.06 12.01
CA GLN A 40 -5.72 1.27 12.86
C GLN A 40 -7.19 1.68 12.71
N THR A 41 -7.47 2.79 12.01
CA THR A 41 -8.83 3.25 11.75
C THR A 41 -9.30 2.72 10.40
N PRO A 42 -10.46 2.04 10.32
CA PRO A 42 -11.00 1.58 9.04
C PRO A 42 -11.34 2.77 8.13
N PRO A 43 -11.26 2.61 6.79
CA PRO A 43 -11.68 3.65 5.86
C PRO A 43 -13.15 4.06 6.08
N THR A 44 -13.44 5.36 5.98
CA THR A 44 -14.78 5.93 6.26
C THR A 44 -15.92 5.26 5.48
N ASN A 45 -15.63 4.78 4.27
CA ASN A 45 -16.61 4.17 3.37
C ASN A 45 -16.30 2.69 3.11
N LEU A 46 -15.72 1.97 4.08
CA LEU A 46 -15.48 0.54 3.95
C LEU A 46 -16.84 -0.20 3.95
N PRO A 47 -17.20 -0.93 2.88
CA PRO A 47 -18.46 -1.65 2.83
C PRO A 47 -18.46 -2.79 3.86
N LEU A 48 -19.63 -3.11 4.42
CA LEU A 48 -19.80 -4.23 5.34
C LEU A 48 -20.16 -5.49 4.55
N ILE A 49 -19.18 -6.35 4.31
CA ILE A 49 -19.32 -7.59 3.55
C ILE A 49 -19.03 -8.77 4.49
N PRO A 50 -20.05 -9.61 4.80
CA PRO A 50 -19.89 -10.75 5.69
C PRO A 50 -18.73 -11.66 5.27
N GLY A 51 -17.82 -11.94 6.21
CA GLY A 51 -16.64 -12.79 5.98
C GLY A 51 -15.48 -12.13 5.23
N ILE A 52 -15.57 -10.85 4.85
CA ILE A 52 -14.48 -10.12 4.17
C ILE A 52 -14.07 -8.88 4.95
N THR A 53 -15.01 -7.97 5.20
CA THR A 53 -14.74 -6.65 5.81
C THR A 53 -15.49 -6.42 7.11
N CYS A 54 -16.35 -7.37 7.52
CA CYS A 54 -16.83 -7.43 8.88
C CYS A 54 -15.68 -7.85 9.81
N PRO A 55 -15.43 -7.13 10.92
CA PRO A 55 -14.50 -7.59 11.96
C PRO A 55 -14.95 -8.90 12.62
#